data_AF-A0A957VS24-F1
#
_entry.id   AF-A0A957VS24-F1
#
_cell.length_a   1.000
_cell.length_b   1.000
_cell.length_c   1.000
_cell.angle_alpha   90.00
_cell.angle_beta   90.00
_cell.angle_gamma   90.00
#
_symmetry.space_group_name_H-M   'P 1'
#
loop_
_entity.id
_entity.type
_entity.pdbx_description
1 polymer ?
#
loop_
_entity_poly.entity_id
_entity_poly.type
_entity_poly.pdbx_seq_one_letter_code
_entity_poly.pdbx_strand_id
1 'polypeptide(L)'
;MSELTKVVLSERDMPTHWYNINADLPAAGIELPPALHPGTGQPLGPADLAPLFPMALIEQEVSTERYIEIPDEVQEIYKLWRPTPLFRARRWEQALDTPAKIYFKYEGTSPSGSHKPNTAVPQAYYNM
;
A
#
# COMPACT_ATOMS: atom_id res chain seq x y z
N MET A 1 -31.74 14.01 -0.05
CA MET A 1 -30.71 12.95 -0.07
C MET A 1 -29.67 13.29 0.97
N SER A 2 -29.42 12.41 1.95
CA SER A 2 -28.50 12.74 3.05
C SER A 2 -27.10 13.01 2.49
N GLU A 3 -26.54 14.19 2.76
CA GLU A 3 -25.22 14.58 2.29
C GLU A 3 -24.13 13.80 3.04
N LEU A 4 -23.75 12.63 2.51
CA LEU A 4 -22.74 11.76 3.13
C LEU A 4 -21.44 12.53 3.42
N THR A 5 -20.97 12.45 4.67
CA THR A 5 -19.69 13.06 5.13
C THR A 5 -18.60 12.00 5.35
N LYS A 6 -19.00 10.75 5.62
CA LYS A 6 -18.11 9.62 5.91
C LYS A 6 -18.62 8.40 5.16
N VAL A 7 -17.74 7.76 4.39
CA VAL A 7 -17.96 6.47 3.73
C VAL A 7 -17.09 5.45 4.46
N VAL A 8 -17.71 4.34 4.87
CA VAL A 8 -17.02 3.18 5.45
C VAL A 8 -17.28 2.01 4.53
N LEU A 9 -16.21 1.36 4.09
CA LEU A 9 -16.28 0.13 3.32
C LEU A 9 -16.52 -1.04 4.29
N SER A 10 -17.20 -2.10 3.87
CA SER A 10 -17.31 -3.30 4.73
C SER A 10 -16.02 -4.11 4.67
N GLU A 11 -15.73 -4.91 5.70
CA GLU A 11 -14.59 -5.84 5.70
C GLU A 11 -14.70 -6.86 4.55
N ARG A 12 -15.92 -7.20 4.12
CA ARG A 12 -16.17 -8.13 3.00
C ARG A 12 -15.71 -7.58 1.65
N ASP A 13 -15.65 -6.26 1.52
CA ASP A 13 -15.24 -5.58 0.30
C ASP A 13 -13.76 -5.16 0.36
N MET A 14 -13.01 -5.58 1.39
CA MET A 14 -11.58 -5.29 1.45
C MET A 14 -10.85 -5.94 0.26
N PRO A 15 -9.88 -5.24 -0.37
CA PRO A 15 -9.07 -5.83 -1.42
C PRO A 15 -8.36 -7.08 -0.92
N THR A 16 -8.31 -8.12 -1.76
CA THR A 16 -7.60 -9.38 -1.49
C THR A 16 -6.16 -9.40 -2.00
N HIS A 17 -5.76 -8.39 -2.77
CA HIS A 17 -4.45 -8.30 -3.40
C HIS A 17 -3.85 -6.90 -3.20
N TRP A 18 -2.53 -6.83 -3.06
CA TRP A 18 -1.77 -5.62 -3.30
C TRP A 18 -1.59 -5.41 -4.80
N TYR A 19 -1.53 -4.15 -5.22
CA TYR A 19 -1.25 -3.77 -6.60
C TYR A 19 0.21 -3.35 -6.75
N ASN A 20 0.87 -3.90 -7.76
CA ASN A 20 2.24 -3.59 -8.12
C ASN A 20 2.27 -2.78 -9.42
N ILE A 21 2.68 -1.53 -9.32
CA ILE A 21 2.73 -0.61 -10.46
C ILE A 21 3.79 -1.02 -11.49
N ASN A 22 4.83 -1.76 -11.10
CA ASN A 22 5.93 -2.16 -12.00
C ASN A 22 5.42 -3.00 -13.19
N ALA A 23 4.28 -3.66 -13.07
CA ALA A 23 3.65 -4.40 -14.16
C ALA A 23 3.13 -3.49 -15.29
N ASP A 24 2.83 -2.21 -15.00
CA ASP A 24 2.19 -1.29 -15.95
C ASP A 24 3.13 -0.17 -16.43
N LEU A 25 4.24 0.08 -15.72
CA LEU A 25 5.24 1.09 -16.11
C LEU A 25 5.82 0.86 -17.52
N PRO A 26 6.16 -0.37 -17.96
CA PRO A 26 6.70 -0.58 -19.31
C PRO A 26 5.73 -0.17 -20.41
N ALA A 27 4.43 -0.41 -20.22
CA ALA A 27 3.39 0.00 -21.17
C ALA A 27 3.23 1.53 -21.25
N ALA A 28 3.59 2.25 -20.18
CA ALA A 28 3.67 3.70 -20.16
C ALA A 28 5.01 4.24 -20.70
N GLY A 29 5.91 3.38 -21.18
CA GLY A 29 7.25 3.75 -21.65
C GLY A 29 8.19 4.19 -20.52
N ILE A 30 7.90 3.78 -19.27
CA ILE A 30 8.71 4.11 -18.10
C ILE A 30 9.58 2.88 -17.76
N GLU A 31 10.89 3.06 -17.83
CA GLU A 31 11.88 2.09 -17.36
C GLU A 31 12.47 2.58 -16.03
N LEU A 32 12.32 1.80 -14.98
CA LEU A 32 12.91 2.12 -13.68
C LEU A 32 14.40 1.77 -13.69
N PRO A 33 15.29 2.67 -13.21
CA PRO A 33 16.69 2.32 -13.05
C PRO A 33 16.82 1.19 -12.02
N PRO A 34 17.75 0.23 -12.21
CA PRO A 34 17.97 -0.81 -11.24
C PRO A 34 18.55 -0.23 -9.95
N ALA A 35 18.18 -0.82 -8.82
CA ALA A 35 18.89 -0.55 -7.58
C ALA A 35 20.35 -1.05 -7.71
N LEU A 36 21.31 -0.24 -7.29
CA LEU A 36 22.74 -0.52 -7.46
C LEU A 36 23.37 -0.94 -6.13
N HIS A 37 24.28 -1.92 -6.20
CA HIS A 37 25.07 -2.34 -5.05
C HIS A 37 26.06 -1.22 -4.66
N PRO A 38 26.05 -0.74 -3.40
CA PRO A 38 26.76 0.48 -3.01
C PRO A 38 28.28 0.35 -3.11
N GLY A 39 28.82 -0.88 -3.02
CA GLY A 39 30.27 -1.12 -3.13
C GLY A 39 30.77 -1.30 -4.57
N THR A 40 29.95 -1.80 -5.49
CA THR A 40 30.37 -2.17 -6.86
C THR A 40 29.78 -1.27 -7.94
N GLY A 41 28.70 -0.54 -7.62
CA GLY A 41 27.94 0.26 -8.57
C GLY A 41 27.20 -0.55 -9.63
N GLN A 42 27.17 -1.88 -9.52
CA GLN A 42 26.45 -2.76 -10.43
C GLN A 42 25.01 -3.01 -9.95
N PRO A 43 24.07 -3.36 -10.84
CA PRO A 43 22.71 -3.75 -10.43
C PRO A 43 22.71 -4.82 -9.34
N LEU A 44 21.87 -4.64 -8.31
CA LEU A 44 21.66 -5.61 -7.24
C LEU A 44 21.03 -6.90 -7.78
N GLY A 45 21.56 -8.03 -7.34
CA GLY A 45 20.92 -9.33 -7.48
C GLY A 45 20.26 -9.80 -6.18
N PRO A 46 19.41 -10.85 -6.23
CA PRO A 46 18.79 -11.43 -5.04
C PRO A 46 19.80 -11.85 -3.94
N ALA A 47 20.97 -12.33 -4.35
CA ALA A 47 22.03 -12.75 -3.41
C ALA A 47 22.59 -11.58 -2.58
N ASP A 48 22.56 -10.35 -3.11
CA ASP A 48 23.00 -9.16 -2.39
C ASP A 48 22.00 -8.74 -1.30
N LEU A 49 20.73 -9.13 -1.46
CA LEU A 49 19.63 -8.82 -0.53
C LEU A 49 19.40 -9.93 0.52
N ALA A 50 19.82 -11.16 0.23
CA ALA A 50 19.64 -12.33 1.10
C ALA A 50 20.16 -12.17 2.54
N PRO A 51 21.24 -11.40 2.83
CA PRO A 51 21.65 -11.14 4.20
C PRO A 51 20.72 -10.21 4.99
N LEU A 52 19.85 -9.47 4.31
CA LEU A 52 18.99 -8.42 4.89
C LEU A 52 17.53 -8.85 4.98
N PHE A 53 17.06 -9.64 4.01
CA PHE A 53 15.65 -9.96 3.85
C PHE A 53 15.40 -11.45 3.61
N PRO A 54 14.27 -12.00 4.11
CA PRO A 54 13.80 -13.33 3.73
C PRO A 54 13.46 -13.38 2.23
N MET A 55 13.56 -14.58 1.64
CA MET A 55 13.37 -14.78 0.19
C MET A 55 12.00 -14.27 -0.30
N ALA A 56 10.93 -14.47 0.47
CA ALA A 56 9.59 -14.01 0.11
C ALA A 56 9.49 -12.47 -0.05
N LEU A 57 10.28 -11.69 0.70
CA LEU A 57 10.33 -10.23 0.54
C LEU A 57 11.21 -9.83 -0.65
N ILE A 58 12.28 -10.58 -0.92
CA ILE A 58 13.13 -10.37 -2.11
C ILE A 58 12.33 -10.64 -3.38
N GLU A 59 11.53 -11.70 -3.41
CA GLU A 59 10.63 -12.04 -4.52
C GLU A 59 9.60 -10.95 -4.79
N GLN A 60 9.06 -10.32 -3.75
CA GLN A 60 8.14 -9.17 -3.90
C GLN A 60 8.83 -7.95 -4.53
N GLU A 61 10.07 -7.64 -4.10
CA GLU A 61 10.84 -6.49 -4.60
C GLU A 61 11.09 -6.59 -6.12
N VAL A 62 11.35 -7.79 -6.63
CA VAL A 62 11.64 -8.04 -8.05
C VAL A 62 10.42 -8.52 -8.86
N SER A 63 9.25 -8.58 -8.23
CA SER A 63 8.04 -9.12 -8.88
C SER A 63 7.58 -8.23 -10.04
N THR A 64 7.19 -8.89 -11.13
CA THR A 64 6.52 -8.27 -12.29
C THR A 64 5.03 -8.59 -12.32
N GLU A 65 4.49 -9.28 -11.31
CA GLU A 65 3.07 -9.59 -11.24
C GLU A 65 2.30 -8.33 -10.87
N ARG A 66 1.17 -8.08 -11.56
CA ARG A 66 0.33 -6.90 -11.33
C ARG A 66 -0.39 -6.94 -9.97
N TYR A 67 -0.77 -8.12 -9.53
CA TYR A 67 -1.50 -8.34 -8.28
C TYR A 67 -0.81 -9.41 -7.46
N ILE A 68 -0.51 -9.09 -6.21
CA ILE A 68 0.11 -10.00 -5.26
C ILE A 68 -0.94 -10.31 -4.19
N GLU A 69 -1.28 -11.58 -4.01
CA GLU A 69 -2.28 -12.00 -3.02
C GLU A 69 -1.84 -11.62 -1.60
N ILE A 70 -2.78 -11.09 -0.81
CA ILE A 70 -2.55 -10.77 0.59
C ILE A 70 -2.81 -12.05 1.39
N PRO A 71 -1.83 -12.55 2.18
CA PRO A 71 -2.03 -13.73 3.01
C PRO A 71 -3.23 -13.61 3.95
N ASP A 72 -3.94 -14.70 4.17
CA ASP A 72 -5.14 -14.73 5.01
C ASP A 72 -4.86 -14.22 6.43
N GLU A 73 -3.74 -14.60 7.04
CA GLU A 73 -3.34 -14.11 8.36
C GLU A 73 -3.12 -12.59 8.37
N VAL A 74 -2.56 -12.03 7.29
CA VAL A 74 -2.37 -10.59 7.14
C VAL A 74 -3.73 -9.88 6.97
N GLN A 75 -4.66 -10.48 6.23
CA GLN A 75 -6.04 -9.98 6.10
C GLN A 75 -6.75 -9.91 7.45
N GLU A 76 -6.69 -11.00 8.23
CA GLU A 76 -7.32 -11.03 9.55
C GLU A 76 -6.73 -9.96 10.49
N ILE A 77 -5.42 -9.73 10.44
CA ILE A 77 -4.79 -8.64 11.20
C ILE A 77 -5.25 -7.26 10.70
N TYR A 78 -5.33 -7.05 9.37
CA TYR A 78 -5.80 -5.78 8.84
C TYR A 78 -7.21 -5.42 9.30
N LYS A 79 -8.12 -6.39 9.48
CA LYS A 79 -9.49 -6.13 9.98
C LYS A 79 -9.54 -5.45 11.35
N LEU A 80 -8.45 -5.50 12.13
CA LEU A 80 -8.36 -4.77 13.40
C LEU A 80 -8.45 -3.24 13.24
N TRP A 81 -8.09 -2.67 12.08
CA TRP A 81 -8.20 -1.23 11.82
C TRP A 81 -8.61 -0.83 10.40
N ARG A 82 -8.66 -1.79 9.46
CA ARG A 82 -9.08 -1.61 8.07
C ARG A 82 -10.46 -2.23 7.86
N PRO A 83 -11.26 -1.69 6.92
CA PRO A 83 -10.94 -0.57 6.04
C PRO A 83 -11.06 0.79 6.73
N THR A 84 -10.15 1.69 6.40
CA THR A 84 -10.14 3.05 6.93
C THR A 84 -11.23 3.91 6.28
N PRO A 85 -11.84 4.88 6.97
CA PRO A 85 -12.92 5.69 6.41
C PRO A 85 -12.41 6.66 5.32
N LEU A 86 -13.25 6.90 4.33
CA LEU A 86 -13.11 8.00 3.38
C LEU A 86 -14.04 9.14 3.81
N PHE A 87 -13.50 10.32 4.05
CA PHE A 87 -14.28 11.48 4.41
C PHE A 87 -14.42 12.45 3.25
N ARG A 88 -15.54 13.17 3.21
CA ARG A 88 -15.72 14.35 2.35
C ARG A 88 -15.60 15.62 3.19
N ALA A 89 -14.64 16.47 2.87
CA ALA A 89 -14.28 17.66 3.65
C ALA A 89 -15.19 18.87 3.36
N ARG A 90 -16.51 18.73 3.52
CA ARG A 90 -17.51 19.75 3.11
C ARG A 90 -17.29 21.14 3.72
N ARG A 91 -16.92 21.21 5.00
CA ARG A 91 -16.60 22.51 5.65
C ARG A 91 -15.39 23.17 5.01
N TRP A 92 -14.44 22.37 4.53
CA TRP A 92 -13.28 22.88 3.83
C TRP A 92 -13.64 23.29 2.39
N GLU A 93 -14.46 22.51 1.69
CA GLU A 93 -15.04 22.89 0.40
C GLU A 93 -15.72 24.27 0.49
N GLN A 94 -16.54 24.48 1.52
CA GLN A 94 -17.22 25.75 1.79
C GLN A 94 -16.25 26.89 2.14
N ALA A 95 -15.26 26.63 3.00
CA ALA A 95 -14.28 27.64 3.37
C ALA A 95 -13.40 28.09 2.20
N LEU A 96 -13.20 27.22 1.20
CA LEU A 96 -12.45 27.52 -0.02
C LEU A 96 -13.31 28.13 -1.14
N ASP A 97 -14.65 28.16 -0.98
CA ASP A 97 -15.59 28.50 -2.04
C ASP A 97 -15.30 27.76 -3.37
N THR A 98 -15.02 26.46 -3.27
CA THR A 98 -14.61 25.65 -4.43
C THR A 98 -15.74 24.78 -4.95
N PRO A 99 -15.88 24.61 -6.28
CA PRO A 99 -16.77 23.60 -6.84
C PRO A 99 -16.18 22.18 -6.72
N ALA A 100 -14.90 22.06 -6.37
CA ALA A 100 -14.23 20.77 -6.20
C ALA A 100 -14.80 20.00 -5.00
N LYS A 101 -14.87 18.68 -5.14
CA LYS A 101 -15.19 17.78 -4.03
C LYS A 101 -13.88 17.29 -3.43
N ILE A 102 -13.69 17.52 -2.15
CA ILE A 102 -12.43 17.20 -1.46
C ILE A 102 -12.67 15.96 -0.60
N TYR A 103 -11.94 14.91 -0.91
CA TYR A 103 -11.96 13.66 -0.14
C TYR A 103 -10.59 13.39 0.45
N PHE A 104 -10.57 12.78 1.64
CA PHE A 104 -9.34 12.28 2.23
C PHE A 104 -9.55 10.88 2.80
N LYS A 105 -8.61 9.99 2.49
CA LYS A 105 -8.53 8.64 3.05
C LYS A 105 -7.84 8.71 4.41
N TYR A 106 -8.60 8.47 5.47
CA TYR A 106 -8.09 8.71 6.82
C TYR A 106 -7.40 7.47 7.39
N GLU A 107 -6.10 7.34 7.10
CA GLU A 107 -5.25 6.24 7.59
C GLU A 107 -4.82 6.38 9.07
N GLY A 108 -5.36 7.37 9.80
CA GLY A 108 -5.07 7.60 11.22
C GLY A 108 -5.81 6.68 12.18
N THR A 109 -6.60 5.71 11.68
CA THR A 109 -7.38 4.78 12.53
C THR A 109 -6.59 3.58 13.03
N SER A 110 -5.37 3.36 12.54
CA SER A 110 -4.51 2.29 13.02
C SER A 110 -4.01 2.56 14.45
N PRO A 111 -3.59 1.54 15.21
CA PRO A 111 -3.03 1.71 16.55
C PRO A 111 -1.83 2.67 16.62
N SER A 112 -1.07 2.80 15.51
CA SER A 112 0.06 3.72 15.40
C SER A 112 -0.33 5.10 14.85
N GLY A 113 -1.62 5.36 14.60
CA GLY A 113 -2.11 6.62 14.03
C GLY A 113 -1.58 6.94 12.63
N SER A 114 -1.17 5.94 11.84
CA SER A 114 -0.60 6.15 10.49
C SER A 114 -0.75 4.92 9.59
N HIS A 115 -0.42 5.05 8.31
CA HIS A 115 -0.48 3.93 7.34
C HIS A 115 0.67 2.91 7.50
N LYS A 116 1.67 3.18 8.36
CA LYS A 116 2.87 2.33 8.49
C LYS A 116 2.58 0.85 8.80
N PRO A 117 1.56 0.49 9.62
CA PRO A 117 1.21 -0.91 9.85
C PRO A 117 0.82 -1.67 8.58
N ASN A 118 0.40 -0.97 7.51
CA ASN A 118 0.07 -1.60 6.22
C ASN A 118 1.28 -2.23 5.53
N THR A 119 2.52 -1.92 5.93
CA THR A 119 3.73 -2.64 5.48
C THR A 119 4.44 -3.36 6.62
N ALA A 120 4.40 -2.83 7.85
CA ALA A 120 5.07 -3.46 8.99
C ALA A 120 4.47 -4.84 9.32
N VAL A 121 3.15 -5.01 9.20
CA VAL A 121 2.49 -6.30 9.44
C VAL A 121 2.87 -7.37 8.41
N PRO A 122 2.74 -7.15 7.08
CA PRO A 122 3.16 -8.16 6.12
C PRO A 122 4.66 -8.42 6.20
N GLN A 123 5.50 -7.40 6.40
CA GLN A 123 6.93 -7.63 6.61
C GLN A 123 7.20 -8.50 7.84
N ALA A 124 6.55 -8.23 8.98
CA ALA A 124 6.67 -9.08 10.16
C ALA A 124 6.19 -10.51 9.88
N TYR A 125 5.08 -10.68 9.15
CA TYR A 125 4.57 -12.00 8.74
C TYR A 125 5.59 -12.80 7.91
N TYR A 126 6.21 -12.19 6.88
CA TYR A 126 7.20 -12.88 6.04
C TYR A 126 8.58 -13.07 6.69
N ASN A 127 8.85 -12.43 7.82
CA ASN A 127 10.08 -12.61 8.60
C ASN A 127 9.99 -13.74 9.65
N MET A 128 8.79 -14.28 9.89
CA MET A 128 8.55 -15.42 10.80
C MET A 128 8.79 -16.75 10.09
#